data_AF-W1XTT5-F1
#
_entry.id   AF-W1XTT5-F1
#
_cell.length_a   1.000
_cell.length_b   1.000
_cell.length_c   1.000
_cell.angle_alpha   90.00
_cell.angle_beta   90.00
_cell.angle_gamma   90.00
#
_symmetry.space_group_name_H-M   'P 1'
#
loop_
_entity.id
_entity.type
_entity.pdbx_description
1 polymer ?
#
loop_
_entity_poly.entity_id
_entity_poly.type
_entity_poly.pdbx_seq_one_letter_code
_entity_poly.pdbx_strand_id
1 'polypeptide(L)'
;CSSDLLGSTAKDPKWATAYKYPPEEVETILKDITINVGRTGVLTPTGELESVFVSGTNVSRVTLHNQDFINEKDIRIGDHVIIHKAAEIIPEVIRVV
;
A
#
# COMPACT_ATOMS: atom_id res chain seq x y z
N CYS A 1 -1.95 9.27 -43.35
CA CYS A 1 -1.16 10.43 -42.91
C CYS A 1 -1.86 11.11 -41.74
N SER A 2 -1.51 10.76 -40.50
CA SER A 2 -1.95 11.51 -39.32
C SER A 2 -1.15 11.12 -38.07
N SER A 3 0.16 10.87 -38.23
CA SER A 3 1.06 10.51 -37.12
C SER A 3 2.24 11.48 -36.96
N ASP A 4 2.49 12.36 -37.93
CA ASP A 4 3.77 13.07 -38.08
C ASP A 4 3.78 14.52 -37.53
N LEU A 5 2.72 14.96 -36.86
CA LEU A 5 2.61 16.35 -36.35
C LEU A 5 2.99 16.52 -34.87
N LEU A 6 3.14 15.43 -34.12
CA LEU A 6 3.43 15.49 -32.67
C LEU A 6 4.75 14.79 -32.39
N GLY A 7 5.84 15.57 -32.33
CA GLY A 7 7.16 15.08 -31.96
C GLY A 7 7.16 14.34 -30.62
N SER A 8 7.93 13.25 -30.56
CA SER A 8 8.14 12.44 -29.37
C SER A 8 9.23 13.04 -28.47
N THR A 9 9.10 12.88 -27.16
CA THR A 9 10.20 13.05 -26.20
C THR A 9 10.61 11.65 -25.75
N ALA A 10 11.89 11.43 -25.43
CA ALA A 10 12.54 10.12 -25.28
C ALA A 10 11.95 9.15 -24.23
N LYS A 11 10.86 9.49 -23.55
CA LYS A 11 10.20 8.62 -22.57
C LYS A 11 8.70 8.40 -22.79
N ASP A 12 7.95 9.35 -23.35
CA ASP A 12 6.48 9.23 -23.43
C ASP A 12 5.89 9.89 -24.71
N PRO A 13 5.03 9.19 -25.48
CA PRO A 13 4.34 9.77 -26.63
C PRO A 13 3.21 10.73 -26.21
N LYS A 14 3.19 11.94 -26.79
CA LYS A 14 2.20 13.00 -26.48
C LYS A 14 0.74 12.67 -26.82
N TRP A 15 0.49 11.57 -27.53
CA TRP A 15 -0.83 11.15 -28.02
C TRP A 15 -1.48 10.04 -27.19
N ALA A 16 -0.77 9.49 -26.20
CA ALA A 16 -1.30 8.47 -25.30
C ALA A 16 -0.99 8.84 -23.85
N THR A 17 -2.03 9.02 -23.04
CA THR A 17 -1.91 9.12 -21.58
C THR A 17 -2.52 7.88 -20.98
N ALA A 18 -1.77 7.19 -20.12
CA ALA A 18 -2.30 6.07 -19.36
C ALA A 18 -3.20 6.59 -18.24
N TYR A 19 -4.50 6.33 -18.35
CA TYR A 19 -5.44 6.57 -17.26
C TYR A 19 -5.24 5.48 -16.21
N LYS A 20 -4.54 5.80 -15.12
CA LYS A 20 -4.37 4.88 -14.00
C LYS A 20 -5.63 4.91 -13.14
N TYR A 21 -6.21 3.75 -12.88
CA TYR A 21 -7.32 3.61 -11.94
C TYR A 21 -6.86 3.99 -10.53
N PRO A 22 -7.71 4.67 -9.74
CA PRO A 22 -7.38 4.93 -8.34
C PRO A 22 -7.21 3.59 -7.60
N PRO A 23 -6.22 3.49 -6.70
CA PRO A 23 -6.06 2.29 -5.88
C PRO A 23 -7.30 2.08 -5.02
N GLU A 24 -7.74 0.83 -4.85
CA GLU A 24 -8.80 0.50 -3.89
C GLU A 24 -8.29 0.73 -2.46
N GLU A 25 -8.90 1.71 -1.79
CA GLU A 25 -8.73 1.98 -0.36
C GLU A 25 -9.83 1.27 0.41
N VAL A 26 -9.45 0.47 1.41
CA VAL A 26 -10.40 -0.27 2.25
C VAL A 26 -10.06 -0.04 3.71
N GLU A 27 -11.10 0.13 4.53
CA GLU A 27 -10.99 0.29 5.97
C GLU A 27 -11.02 -1.08 6.66
N THR A 28 -10.13 -1.28 7.62
CA THR A 28 -10.07 -2.51 8.44
C THR A 28 -9.56 -2.18 9.85
N ILE A 29 -9.72 -3.12 10.77
CA ILE A 29 -9.31 -2.99 12.17
C ILE A 29 -7.95 -3.66 12.34
N LEU A 30 -7.02 -2.97 13.00
CA LEU A 30 -5.72 -3.53 13.36
C LEU A 30 -5.84 -4.32 14.67
N LYS A 31 -5.65 -5.64 14.61
CA LYS A 31 -5.86 -6.55 15.75
C LYS A 31 -4.63 -6.71 16.63
N ASP A 32 -3.45 -6.78 16.02
CA ASP A 32 -2.20 -6.96 16.75
C ASP A 32 -0.99 -6.50 15.91
N ILE A 33 0.16 -6.27 16.55
CA ILE A 33 1.42 -5.96 15.88
C ILE A 33 2.48 -6.97 16.34
N THR A 34 2.89 -7.85 15.43
CA THR A 34 3.98 -8.80 15.65
C THR A 34 5.29 -8.25 15.12
N ILE A 35 6.34 -8.30 15.92
CA ILE A 35 7.69 -7.87 15.53
C ILE A 35 8.50 -9.09 15.08
N ASN A 36 8.94 -9.08 13.81
CA ASN A 36 9.82 -10.11 13.28
C ASN A 36 11.28 -9.66 13.36
N VAL A 37 12.14 -10.53 13.91
CA VAL A 37 13.58 -10.27 14.00
C VAL A 37 14.29 -10.94 12.83
N GLY A 38 14.87 -10.14 11.93
CA GLY A 38 15.66 -10.63 10.82
C GLY A 38 17.03 -11.19 11.26
N ARG A 39 17.67 -11.98 10.39
CA ARG A 39 19.03 -12.53 10.64
C ARG A 39 20.09 -11.45 10.89
N THR A 40 19.87 -10.26 10.35
CA THR A 40 20.74 -9.08 10.50
C THR A 40 20.38 -8.23 11.73
N GLY A 41 19.40 -8.63 12.54
CA GLY A 41 18.90 -7.87 13.69
C GLY A 41 17.93 -6.75 13.32
N VAL A 42 17.52 -6.64 12.05
CA VAL A 42 16.48 -5.69 11.62
C VAL A 42 15.13 -6.14 12.19
N LEU A 43 14.47 -5.23 12.90
CA LEU A 43 13.13 -5.44 13.45
C LEU A 43 12.10 -4.99 12.41
N THR A 44 11.37 -5.93 11.84
CA THR A 44 10.29 -5.65 10.88
C THR A 44 8.94 -5.82 11.57
N PRO A 45 8.23 -4.72 11.88
CA PRO A 45 6.90 -4.79 12.42
C PRO A 45 5.90 -5.24 11.35
N THR A 46 5.08 -6.23 11.70
CA THR A 46 4.00 -6.78 10.87
C THR A 46 2.68 -6.60 11.62
N GLY A 47 1.71 -5.92 11.01
CA GLY A 47 0.37 -5.77 11.56
C GLY A 47 -0.51 -6.96 11.16
N GLU A 48 -1.22 -7.53 12.13
CA GLU A 48 -2.34 -8.43 11.90
C GLU A 48 -3.63 -7.62 11.85
N LEU A 49 -4.38 -7.79 10.77
CA LEU A 49 -5.59 -7.05 10.47
C LEU A 49 -6.80 -7.98 10.57
N GLU A 50 -7.98 -7.39 10.75
CA GLU A 50 -9.22 -8.08 10.42
C GLU A 50 -9.23 -8.48 8.93
N SER A 51 -9.55 -9.75 8.66
CA SER A 51 -9.58 -10.28 7.30
C SER A 51 -10.57 -9.46 6.47
N VAL A 52 -10.03 -8.74 5.49
CA VAL A 52 -10.80 -7.85 4.62
C VAL A 52 -10.53 -8.18 3.17
N PHE A 53 -11.56 -8.05 2.34
CA PHE A 53 -11.48 -8.33 0.92
C PHE A 53 -11.00 -7.08 0.18
N VAL A 54 -9.86 -7.16 -0.49
CA VAL A 54 -9.27 -6.06 -1.28
C VAL A 54 -8.89 -6.59 -2.65
N SER A 55 -9.43 -6.01 -3.72
CA SER A 55 -9.10 -6.32 -5.11
C SER A 55 -9.00 -7.82 -5.40
N GLY A 56 -10.02 -8.60 -5.01
CA GLY A 56 -10.11 -10.02 -5.31
C GLY A 56 -9.37 -10.98 -4.37
N THR A 57 -8.67 -10.51 -3.33
CA THR A 57 -8.04 -11.39 -2.32
C THR A 57 -8.36 -10.95 -0.90
N ASN A 58 -8.35 -11.91 0.03
CA ASN A 58 -8.39 -11.62 1.46
C ASN A 58 -7.01 -11.18 1.95
N VAL A 59 -6.96 -10.03 2.62
CA VAL A 59 -5.76 -9.50 3.28
C VAL A 59 -5.98 -9.59 4.78
N SER A 60 -5.06 -10.24 5.47
CA SER A 60 -5.07 -10.35 6.94
C SER A 60 -3.77 -9.87 7.58
N ARG A 61 -2.74 -9.57 6.78
CA ARG A 61 -1.42 -9.13 7.25
C ARG A 61 -0.92 -7.98 6.40
N VAL A 62 -0.26 -7.03 7.06
CA VAL A 62 0.33 -5.85 6.43
C VAL A 62 1.69 -5.56 7.03
N THR A 63 2.63 -5.07 6.21
CA THR A 63 3.95 -4.65 6.69
C THR A 63 3.89 -3.19 7.13
N LEU A 64 4.37 -2.89 8.33
CA LEU A 64 4.40 -1.52 8.86
C LEU A 64 5.74 -0.80 8.59
N HIS A 65 6.61 -1.41 7.79
CA HIS A 65 7.95 -0.96 7.44
C HIS A 65 8.90 -0.77 8.64
N ASN A 66 8.70 0.27 9.46
CA ASN A 66 9.60 0.67 10.55
C ASN A 66 8.82 1.21 11.77
N GLN A 67 9.50 1.32 12.91
CA GLN A 67 8.95 1.94 14.13
C GLN A 67 8.58 3.41 13.91
N ASP A 68 9.38 4.16 13.14
CA ASP A 68 9.10 5.57 12.86
C ASP A 68 7.77 5.76 12.15
N PHE A 69 7.41 4.84 11.25
CA PHE A 69 6.13 4.88 10.54
C PHE A 69 4.93 4.69 11.49
N ILE A 70 5.08 3.80 12.47
CA ILE A 70 4.07 3.56 13.51
C ILE A 70 3.88 4.83 14.36
N ASN A 71 4.98 5.47 14.74
CA ASN A 71 4.94 6.69 15.56
C ASN A 71 4.36 7.89 14.80
N GLU A 72 4.73 8.08 13.52
CA GLU A 72 4.21 9.16 12.68
C GLU A 72 2.71 9.04 12.42
N LYS A 73 2.21 7.81 12.32
CA LYS A 73 0.81 7.51 12.04
C LYS A 73 -0.03 7.27 13.30
N ASP A 74 0.57 7.30 14.49
CA ASP A 74 -0.02 6.94 15.79
C ASP A 74 -0.84 5.64 15.71
N ILE A 75 -0.27 4.59 15.10
CA ILE A 75 -0.96 3.32 14.92
C ILE A 75 -1.03 2.59 16.26
N ARG A 76 -2.24 2.40 16.77
CA ARG A 76 -2.48 1.60 17.98
C ARG A 76 -3.27 0.35 17.66
N ILE A 77 -3.11 -0.63 18.54
CA ILE A 77 -3.86 -1.88 18.48
C ILE A 77 -5.32 -1.56 18.78
N GLY A 78 -6.22 -1.96 17.89
CA GLY A 78 -7.66 -1.69 17.96
C GLY A 78 -8.14 -0.52 17.10
N ASP A 79 -7.23 0.24 16.48
CA ASP A 79 -7.63 1.35 15.63
C ASP A 79 -8.09 0.91 14.23
N HIS A 80 -8.87 1.78 13.61
CA HIS A 80 -9.29 1.67 12.22
C HIS A 80 -8.19 2.19 11.30
N VAL A 81 -7.73 1.35 10.38
CA VAL A 81 -6.67 1.66 9.43
C VAL A 81 -7.20 1.56 8.00
N ILE A 82 -6.78 2.50 7.17
CA ILE A 82 -7.02 2.45 5.72
C ILE A 82 -5.84 1.74 5.06
N ILE A 83 -6.15 0.65 4.37
CA ILE A 83 -5.18 -0.12 3.59
C ILE A 83 -5.47 0.01 2.10
N HIS A 84 -4.42 -0.12 1.29
CA HIS A 84 -4.56 -0.32 -0.15
C HIS A 84 -3.58 -1.37 -0.64
N LYS A 85 -3.83 -1.92 -1.82
CA LYS A 85 -2.85 -2.77 -2.51
C LYS A 85 -1.99 -1.95 -3.45
N ALA A 86 -0.71 -1.84 -3.14
CA ALA A 86 0.30 -1.38 -4.09
C ALA A 86 0.44 -2.42 -5.23
N ALA A 87 0.22 -1.97 -6.47
CA ALA A 87 0.31 -2.79 -7.68
C ALA A 87 -0.45 -4.13 -7.61
N GLU A 88 -1.62 -4.14 -6.95
CA GLU A 88 -2.51 -5.31 -6.76
C GLU A 88 -1.93 -6.47 -5.91
N ILE A 89 -0.68 -6.36 -5.44
CA ILE A 89 0.05 -7.46 -4.78
C ILE A 89 0.34 -7.17 -3.31
N ILE A 90 0.89 -6.00 -2.99
CA ILE A 90 1.43 -5.72 -1.65
C ILE A 90 0.47 -4.82 -0.89
N PRO A 91 -0.12 -5.26 0.23
CA PRO A 91 -0.95 -4.39 1.07
C PRO A 91 -0.06 -3.40 1.84
N GLU A 92 -0.45 -2.13 1.85
CA GLU A 92 0.20 -1.03 2.57
C GLU A 92 -0.84 -0.24 3.38
N VAL A 93 -0.44 0.24 4.57
CA VAL A 93 -1.27 1.12 5.40
C VAL A 93 -1.05 2.58 4.99
N ILE A 94 -2.12 3.33 4.71
CA ILE A 94 -2.05 4.75 4.35
C ILE A 94 -2.09 5.64 5.59
N ARG A 95 -3.10 5.41 6.45
CA ARG A 95 -3.43 6.25 7.60
C ARG A 95 -4.36 5.53 8.57
N VAL A 96 -4.32 6.00 9.81
CA VAL A 96 -5.30 5.68 10.86
C VAL A 96 -6.45 6.68 10.75
N VAL A 97 -7.68 6.22 11.03
CA VAL A 97 -8.91 7.04 11.06
C VAL A 97 -9.17 7.58 12.45
#